data_AF-A0A958ZD24-F1
#
_entry.id   AF-A0A958ZD24-F1
#
_cell.length_a   1.000
_cell.length_b   1.000
_cell.length_c   1.000
_cell.angle_alpha   90.00
_cell.angle_beta   90.00
_cell.angle_gamma   90.00
#
_symmetry.space_group_name_H-M   'P 1'
#
loop_
_entity.id
_entity.type
_entity.pdbx_description
1 polymer ?
#
loop_
_entity_poly.entity_id
_entity_poly.type
_entity_poly.pdbx_seq_one_letter_code
_entity_poly.pdbx_strand_id
1 'polypeptide(L)'
;TFELNGQSLKLHVYQNQELIKQAEYENHIFIPFTDLSSGNESYGGGRYIDLEIPRGDTLVIDFNKAYNPYCAYNHKYSCPIPPRENSLPVAIHAGVKAFKH
;
A
#
# COMPACT_ATOMS: atom_id res chain seq x y z
N THR A 1 5.61 -9.92 8.90
CA THR A 1 6.63 -8.95 9.34
C THR A 1 7.77 -9.01 8.35
N PHE A 2 8.63 -8.00 8.29
CA PHE A 2 9.79 -7.96 7.40
C PHE A 2 10.88 -7.06 8.00
N GLU A 3 12.11 -7.21 7.54
CA GLU A 3 13.23 -6.35 7.93
C GLU A 3 13.52 -5.35 6.82
N LEU A 4 13.73 -4.09 7.19
CA LEU A 4 14.18 -3.05 6.27
C LEU A 4 15.12 -2.08 6.99
N ASN A 5 16.30 -1.86 6.42
CA ASN A 5 17.35 -1.01 7.03
C ASN A 5 17.67 -1.37 8.49
N GLY A 6 17.63 -2.66 8.83
CA GLY A 6 17.89 -3.17 10.18
C GLY A 6 16.76 -2.93 11.18
N GLN A 7 15.55 -2.57 10.71
CA GLN A 7 14.36 -2.43 11.54
C GLN A 7 13.33 -3.52 11.19
N SER A 8 12.84 -4.21 12.23
CA SER A 8 11.70 -5.12 12.13
C SER A 8 10.41 -4.31 11.98
N LEU A 9 9.76 -4.45 10.82
CA LEU A 9 8.54 -3.76 10.45
C LEU A 9 7.37 -4.73 10.26
N LYS A 10 6.16 -4.19 10.31
CA LYS A 10 4.92 -4.94 10.10
C LYS A 10 3.95 -4.11 9.25
N LEU A 11 3.28 -4.80 8.34
CA LEU A 11 2.13 -4.31 7.59
C LEU A 11 1.02 -5.34 7.70
N HIS A 12 -0.21 -4.87 7.83
CA HIS A 12 -1.42 -5.66 7.70
C HIS A 12 -1.82 -5.71 6.23
N VAL A 13 -2.23 -6.89 5.79
CA VAL A 13 -2.81 -7.13 4.46
C VAL A 13 -4.33 -7.15 4.58
N TYR A 14 -5.02 -6.69 3.54
CA TYR A 14 -6.47 -6.60 3.54
C TYR A 14 -7.04 -7.26 2.29
N GLN A 15 -8.22 -7.83 2.42
CA GLN A 15 -8.97 -8.43 1.32
C GLN A 15 -10.38 -7.85 1.27
N ASN A 16 -10.80 -7.48 0.07
CA ASN A 16 -12.15 -6.95 -0.15
C ASN A 16 -13.16 -8.11 -0.16
N GLN A 17 -14.13 -8.05 0.75
CA GLN A 17 -15.12 -9.11 0.99
C GLN A 17 -16.13 -9.30 -0.16
N GLU A 18 -16.26 -8.32 -1.05
CA GLU A 18 -17.09 -8.44 -2.24
C GLU A 18 -16.28 -8.94 -3.44
N LEU A 19 -15.03 -8.48 -3.60
CA LEU A 19 -14.17 -8.95 -4.68
C LEU A 19 -13.79 -10.43 -4.53
N ILE A 20 -13.64 -10.93 -3.30
CA ILE A 20 -13.32 -12.35 -3.06
C ILE A 20 -14.37 -13.32 -3.66
N LYS A 21 -15.60 -12.85 -3.87
CA LYS A 21 -16.68 -13.65 -4.47
C LYS A 21 -16.52 -13.81 -5.99
N GLN A 22 -15.64 -13.03 -6.61
CA GLN A 22 -15.35 -13.08 -8.04
C GLN A 22 -14.09 -13.93 -8.25
N ALA A 23 -14.18 -14.95 -9.12
CA ALA A 23 -13.09 -15.90 -9.33
C ALA A 23 -11.75 -15.24 -9.75
N GLU A 24 -11.81 -14.12 -10.47
CA GLU A 24 -10.62 -13.35 -10.86
C GLU A 24 -9.90 -12.69 -9.66
N TYR A 25 -10.62 -12.37 -8.58
CA TYR A 25 -10.12 -11.62 -7.44
C TYR A 25 -10.15 -12.41 -6.12
N GLU A 26 -10.40 -13.73 -6.17
CA GLU A 26 -10.48 -14.60 -4.98
C GLU A 26 -9.22 -14.51 -4.10
N ASN A 27 -8.06 -14.28 -4.72
CA ASN A 27 -6.77 -14.18 -4.06
C ASN A 27 -6.26 -12.73 -3.97
N HIS A 28 -7.02 -11.74 -4.44
CA HIS A 28 -6.56 -10.36 -4.47
C HIS A 28 -6.48 -9.78 -3.05
N ILE A 29 -5.31 -9.28 -2.69
CA ILE A 29 -5.05 -8.58 -1.43
C ILE A 29 -4.43 -7.22 -1.71
N PHE A 30 -4.69 -6.28 -0.82
CA PHE A 30 -4.17 -4.93 -0.92
C PHE A 30 -3.50 -4.50 0.38
N ILE A 31 -2.45 -3.70 0.25
CA ILE A 31 -1.70 -3.13 1.37
C ILE A 31 -1.75 -1.60 1.26
N PRO A 32 -2.63 -0.94 2.03
CA PRO A 32 -2.59 0.51 2.16
C PRO A 32 -1.56 0.90 3.21
N PHE A 33 -0.65 1.81 2.90
CA PHE A 33 0.36 2.24 3.87
C PHE A 33 0.73 3.71 3.75
N THR A 34 1.23 4.25 4.86
CA THR A 34 1.96 5.53 4.90
C THR A 34 3.37 5.27 5.38
N ASP A 35 4.28 6.18 5.04
CA ASP A 35 5.69 6.11 5.42
C ASP A 35 6.25 7.54 5.58
N LEU A 36 7.49 7.69 6.03
CA LEU A 36 8.07 9.02 6.27
C LEU A 36 8.26 9.88 5.00
N SER A 37 8.13 9.30 3.79
CA SER A 37 8.09 10.06 2.53
C SER A 37 6.71 10.65 2.21
N SER A 38 5.64 10.17 2.86
CA SER A 38 4.26 10.57 2.60
C SER A 38 4.04 12.04 2.96
N GLY A 39 3.58 12.85 1.99
CA GLY A 39 3.34 14.28 2.17
C GLY A 39 4.56 15.17 1.90
N ASN A 40 5.73 14.57 1.65
CA ASN A 40 6.94 15.27 1.24
C ASN A 40 7.31 14.92 -0.21
N GLU A 41 7.61 13.64 -0.46
CA GLU A 41 8.02 13.14 -1.79
C GLU A 41 6.95 12.29 -2.46
N SER A 42 6.14 11.58 -1.66
CA SER A 42 5.01 10.76 -2.10
C SER A 42 3.68 11.35 -1.65
N TYR A 43 2.56 10.82 -2.16
CA TYR A 43 1.23 11.35 -1.87
C TYR A 43 0.92 11.31 -0.35
N GLY A 44 0.42 12.43 0.18
CA GLY A 44 0.17 12.57 1.63
C GLY A 44 -0.87 11.62 2.21
N GLY A 45 -1.81 11.15 1.39
CA GLY A 45 -2.79 10.13 1.79
C GLY A 45 -2.25 8.70 1.83
N GLY A 46 -0.97 8.50 1.51
CA GLY A 46 -0.34 7.18 1.44
C GLY A 46 -0.43 6.54 0.06
N ARG A 47 0.05 5.31 -0.03
CA ARG A 47 0.19 4.53 -1.26
C ARG A 47 -0.29 3.11 -1.06
N TYR A 48 -0.67 2.46 -2.16
CA TYR A 48 -1.21 1.10 -2.16
C TYR A 48 -0.30 0.16 -2.94
N ILE A 49 -0.32 -1.11 -2.55
CA ILE A 49 0.29 -2.22 -3.28
C ILE A 49 -0.78 -3.30 -3.40
N ASP A 50 -1.06 -3.73 -4.62
CA ASP A 50 -1.92 -4.88 -4.91
C ASP A 50 -1.07 -6.12 -5.16
N LEU A 51 -1.50 -7.22 -4.56
CA LEU A 51 -0.80 -8.50 -4.51
C LEU A 51 -1.82 -9.64 -4.57
N GLU A 52 -1.33 -10.87 -4.70
CA GLU A 52 -2.14 -12.07 -4.56
C GLU A 52 -1.72 -12.86 -3.32
N ILE A 53 -2.67 -13.57 -2.72
CA ILE A 53 -2.39 -14.52 -1.63
C ILE A 53 -1.38 -15.55 -2.14
N PRO A 54 -0.21 -15.69 -1.49
CA PRO A 54 0.80 -16.65 -1.90
C PRO A 54 0.35 -18.07 -1.56
N ARG A 55 0.89 -19.07 -2.27
CA ARG A 55 0.63 -20.49 -1.97
C ARG A 55 1.33 -20.99 -0.69
N GLY A 56 2.09 -20.15 0.01
CA GLY A 56 2.83 -20.50 1.22
C GLY A 56 2.86 -19.35 2.21
N ASP A 57 3.70 -19.46 3.24
CA ASP A 57 3.62 -18.56 4.40
C ASP A 57 4.39 -17.23 4.22
N THR A 58 4.96 -16.99 3.04
CA THR A 58 5.76 -15.80 2.75
C THR A 58 5.18 -15.03 1.57
N LEU A 59 5.01 -13.73 1.76
CA LEU A 59 4.57 -12.78 0.75
C LEU A 59 5.74 -11.87 0.35
N VAL A 60 5.96 -11.71 -0.95
CA VAL A 60 6.96 -10.76 -1.47
C VAL A 60 6.31 -9.40 -1.63
N ILE A 61 6.81 -8.39 -0.92
CA ILE A 61 6.37 -7.01 -1.04
C ILE A 61 7.39 -6.25 -1.89
N ASP A 62 6.97 -5.80 -3.06
CA ASP A 62 7.77 -4.94 -3.94
C ASP A 62 7.27 -3.50 -3.86
N PHE A 63 7.94 -2.68 -3.06
CA PHE A 63 7.60 -1.26 -2.91
C PHE A 63 7.76 -0.44 -4.20
N ASN A 64 8.45 -0.94 -5.24
CA ASN A 64 8.49 -0.28 -6.54
C ASN A 64 7.13 -0.28 -7.25
N LYS A 65 6.22 -1.20 -6.87
CA LYS A 65 4.85 -1.26 -7.38
C LYS A 65 3.88 -0.39 -6.59
N ALA A 66 4.34 0.32 -5.56
CA ALA A 66 3.48 1.20 -4.78
C ALA A 66 2.95 2.35 -5.64
N TYR A 67 1.63 2.55 -5.64
CA TYR A 67 0.95 3.55 -6.46
C TYR A 67 0.05 4.47 -5.61
N ASN A 68 -0.30 5.64 -6.15
CA ASN A 68 -1.16 6.59 -5.46
C ASN A 68 -2.65 6.23 -5.64
N PRO A 69 -3.51 6.42 -4.62
CA PRO A 69 -4.95 6.31 -4.79
C PRO A 69 -5.48 7.29 -5.85
N TYR A 70 -6.62 6.98 -6.47
CA TYR A 70 -7.22 7.84 -7.49
C TYR A 70 -7.49 9.28 -7.02
N CYS A 71 -7.79 9.47 -5.74
CA CYS A 71 -8.01 10.79 -5.16
C CYS A 71 -6.76 11.70 -5.22
N ALA A 72 -5.56 11.13 -5.41
CA ALA A 72 -4.34 11.88 -5.64
C ALA A 72 -4.31 12.59 -7.01
N TYR A 73 -5.13 12.16 -7.96
CA TYR A 73 -5.20 12.71 -9.31
C TYR A 73 -6.48 13.50 -9.55
N ASN A 74 -7.55 13.19 -8.83
CA ASN A 74 -8.86 13.79 -9.04
C ASN A 74 -9.65 13.88 -7.73
N HIS A 75 -9.91 15.11 -7.29
CA HIS A 75 -10.62 15.42 -6.04
C HIS A 75 -12.07 14.92 -5.97
N LYS A 76 -12.64 14.42 -7.08
CA LYS A 76 -13.96 13.79 -7.08
C LYS A 76 -13.99 12.43 -6.39
N TYR A 77 -12.84 11.77 -6.23
CA TYR A 77 -12.74 10.49 -5.52
C TYR A 77 -12.46 10.73 -4.04
N SER A 78 -13.13 9.98 -3.18
CA SER A 78 -12.84 9.96 -1.74
C SER A 78 -11.48 9.31 -1.49
N CYS A 79 -10.68 9.89 -0.59
CA CYS A 79 -9.40 9.30 -0.19
C CYS A 79 -9.61 8.25 0.90
N PRO A 80 -9.28 6.98 0.64
CA PRO A 80 -9.20 5.98 1.70
C PRO A 80 -7.98 6.30 2.58
N ILE A 81 -8.21 6.38 3.89
CA ILE A 81 -7.17 6.65 4.87
C ILE A 81 -6.54 5.31 5.26
N PRO A 82 -5.22 5.10 5.04
CA PRO A 82 -4.55 3.91 5.53
C PRO A 82 -4.68 3.78 7.06
N PRO A 83 -4.88 2.57 7.58
CA PRO A 83 -4.96 2.33 9.02
C PRO A 83 -3.63 2.67 9.69
N ARG A 84 -3.69 3.12 10.94
CA ARG A 84 -2.52 3.60 11.69
C ARG A 84 -1.44 2.53 11.85
N GLU A 85 -1.86 1.27 11.95
CA GLU A 85 -1.01 0.09 12.04
C GLU A 85 -0.14 -0.12 10.79
N ASN A 86 -0.54 0.45 9.65
CA ASN A 86 0.22 0.43 8.41
C ASN A 86 1.00 1.74 8.17
N SER A 87 1.28 2.50 9.23
CA SER A 87 2.21 3.62 9.16
C SER A 87 3.63 3.15 9.49
N LEU A 88 4.51 3.17 8.49
CA LEU A 88 5.90 2.76 8.62
C LEU A 88 6.77 3.91 9.17
N PRO A 89 7.61 3.68 10.20
CA PRO A 89 8.50 4.68 10.77
C PRO A 89 9.79 4.88 9.94
N VAL A 90 9.77 4.54 8.66
CA VAL A 90 10.90 4.66 7.72
C VAL A 90 10.45 5.35 6.45
N ALA A 91 11.37 5.93 5.68
CA ALA A 91 11.07 6.48 4.36
C ALA A 91 11.23 5.40 3.28
N ILE A 92 10.22 5.24 2.42
CA ILE A 92 10.24 4.30 1.30
C ILE A 92 10.37 5.09 -0.01
N HIS A 93 11.60 5.22 -0.50
CA HIS A 93 11.94 5.94 -1.75
C HIS A 93 11.78 5.08 -3.01
N ALA A 94 10.76 4.21 -3.05
CA ALA A 94 10.41 3.37 -4.19
C ALA A 94 8.93 3.55 -4.55
N GLY A 95 8.56 3.34 -5.81
CA GLY A 95 7.19 3.50 -6.30
C GLY A 95 6.85 4.91 -6.80
N VAL A 96 5.57 5.18 -6.97
CA VAL A 96 5.08 6.44 -7.56
C VAL A 96 5.27 7.61 -6.58
N LYS A 97 5.80 8.72 -7.09
CA LYS A 97 5.96 9.98 -6.35
C LYS A 97 4.64 10.76 -6.28
N ALA A 98 4.60 11.81 -5.47
CA ALA A 98 3.48 12.73 -5.42
C ALA A 98 3.19 13.28 -6.82
N PHE A 99 1.94 13.21 -7.25
CA PHE A 99 1.49 13.87 -8.47
C PHE A 99 1.49 15.39 -8.24
N LYS A 100 2.16 16.14 -9.11
CA LYS A 100 2.15 17.60 -9.09
C LYS A 100 1.12 18.07 -10.10
N HIS A 101 0.15 18.86 -9.64
CA HIS A 101 -0.78 19.60 -10.50
C HIS A 101 -0.07 20.77 -11.17
#